data_AF-A0AAU1DBS1-F1
#
_entry.id   AF-A0AAU1DBS1-F1
#
_cell.length_a   1.000
_cell.length_b   1.000
_cell.length_c   1.000
_cell.angle_alpha   90.00
_cell.angle_beta   90.00
_cell.angle_gamma   90.00
#
_symmetry.space_group_name_H-M   'P 1'
#
loop_
_entity.id
_entity.type
_entity.pdbx_description
1 polymer ?
#
loop_
_entity_poly.entity_id
_entity_poly.type
_entity_poly.pdbx_seq_one_letter_code
_entity_poly.pdbx_strand_id
1 'polypeptide(L)'
;MLTPQGIAFATPDDLGGLENYRSFCLAAGLDPVPEGYGLLLVTDEEGNKKTLVSGDVEYVRAIIGATPEVLSGLELPEDKFLVRDGWPDSWA
;
A
#
# COMPACT_ATOMS: atom_id res chain seq x y z
N MET A 1 2.52 -15.41 6.72
CA MET A 1 2.57 -14.34 7.76
C MET A 1 3.20 -13.13 7.10
N LEU A 2 2.55 -11.97 7.13
CA LEU A 2 3.06 -10.77 6.48
C LEU A 2 3.81 -9.89 7.48
N THR A 3 5.07 -9.59 7.18
CA THR A 3 5.92 -8.70 7.99
C THR A 3 6.01 -7.33 7.33
N PRO A 4 5.60 -6.25 8.02
CA PRO A 4 5.68 -4.89 7.50
C PRO A 4 7.13 -4.43 7.37
N GLN A 5 7.47 -3.88 6.21
CA GLN A 5 8.77 -3.30 5.88
C GLN A 5 8.71 -1.77 5.79
N GLY A 6 7.55 -1.22 5.46
CA GLY A 6 7.38 0.22 5.35
C GLY A 6 5.99 0.61 4.87
N ILE A 7 5.74 1.92 4.83
CA ILE A 7 4.49 2.52 4.37
C ILE A 7 4.83 3.56 3.31
N ALA A 8 3.99 3.63 2.28
CA ALA A 8 4.07 4.64 1.24
C ALA A 8 2.65 5.12 0.89
N PHE A 9 2.57 6.24 0.17
CA PHE A 9 1.31 6.80 -0.31
C PHE A 9 1.39 7.02 -1.81
N ALA A 10 0.29 6.73 -2.48
CA ALA A 10 0.09 7.02 -3.89
C ALA A 10 -1.07 8.00 -3.99
N THR A 11 -0.76 9.29 -3.79
CA THR A 11 -1.66 10.40 -4.08
C THR A 11 -1.10 11.23 -5.24
N PRO A 12 -1.91 12.10 -5.87
CA PRO A 12 -1.40 13.03 -6.87
C PRO A 12 -0.27 13.92 -6.35
N ASP A 13 -0.27 14.28 -5.06
CA ASP A 13 0.79 15.10 -4.46
C ASP A 13 2.08 14.28 -4.28
N ASP A 14 1.97 13.07 -3.73
CA ASP A 14 3.11 12.16 -3.50
C ASP A 14 3.80 11.73 -4.80
N LEU A 15 3.03 11.57 -5.88
CA LEU A 15 3.53 11.10 -7.18
C LEU A 15 3.87 12.25 -8.14
N GLY A 16 3.79 13.51 -7.70
CA GLY A 16 4.18 14.68 -8.49
C GLY A 16 3.19 15.04 -9.62
N GLY A 17 1.93 14.64 -9.51
CA GLY A 17 0.85 15.07 -10.38
C GLY A 17 -0.21 14.00 -10.65
N LEU A 18 -1.33 14.45 -11.21
CA LEU A 18 -2.47 13.60 -11.53
C LEU A 18 -2.15 12.56 -12.62
N GLU A 19 -1.27 12.89 -13.56
CA GLU A 19 -0.84 11.98 -14.64
C GLU A 19 -0.05 10.79 -14.07
N ASN A 20 0.93 11.05 -13.20
CA ASN A 20 1.72 10.01 -12.55
C ASN A 20 0.86 9.14 -11.63
N TYR A 21 -0.10 9.74 -10.91
CA TYR A 21 -1.07 8.99 -10.11
C TYR A 21 -1.92 8.05 -10.97
N ARG A 22 -2.39 8.51 -12.14
CA ARG A 22 -3.14 7.65 -13.08
C ARG A 22 -2.29 6.52 -13.63
N SER A 23 -1.03 6.77 -13.97
CA SER A 23 -0.09 5.75 -14.42
C SER A 23 0.14 4.69 -13.34
N PHE A 24 0.33 5.12 -12.08
CA PHE A 24 0.43 4.22 -10.93
C PHE A 24 -0.82 3.35 -10.79
N CYS A 25 -2.01 3.95 -10.85
CA CYS A 25 -3.27 3.21 -10.74
C CYS A 25 -3.40 2.17 -11.86
N LEU A 26 -3.04 2.54 -13.10
CA LEU A 26 -3.06 1.63 -14.23
C LEU A 26 -2.10 0.44 -14.04
N ALA A 27 -0.86 0.69 -13.62
CA ALA A 27 0.14 -0.36 -13.34
C ALA A 27 -0.26 -1.27 -12.17
N ALA A 28 -0.95 -0.69 -11.18
CA ALA A 28 -1.50 -1.41 -10.05
C ALA A 28 -2.81 -2.15 -10.35
N GLY A 29 -3.46 -1.90 -11.50
CA GLY A 29 -4.77 -2.45 -11.84
C GLY A 29 -5.90 -1.88 -10.99
N LEU A 30 -5.78 -0.61 -10.60
CA LEU A 30 -6.69 0.11 -9.70
C LEU A 30 -7.45 1.20 -10.46
N ASP A 31 -8.68 1.46 -10.03
CA ASP A 31 -9.43 2.65 -10.47
C ASP A 31 -8.96 3.88 -9.70
N PRO A 32 -8.57 4.98 -10.35
CA PRO A 32 -8.11 6.18 -9.64
C PRO A 32 -9.24 6.77 -8.77
N VAL A 33 -8.96 6.97 -7.49
CA VAL A 33 -9.86 7.60 -6.51
C VAL A 33 -9.31 8.96 -6.08
N PRO A 34 -10.18 9.94 -5.76
CA PRO A 34 -9.74 11.30 -5.46
C PRO A 34 -8.81 11.41 -4.24
N GLU A 35 -8.95 10.50 -3.28
CA GLU A 35 -8.17 10.49 -2.04
C GLU A 35 -6.79 9.82 -2.21
N GLY A 36 -6.57 9.08 -3.30
CA GLY A 36 -5.37 8.29 -3.52
C GLY A 36 -5.40 6.94 -2.79
N TYR A 37 -4.23 6.33 -2.66
CA TYR A 37 -4.06 5.01 -2.05
C TYR A 37 -2.99 5.02 -0.96
N GLY A 38 -3.25 4.31 0.13
CA GLY A 38 -2.26 3.97 1.14
C GLY A 38 -1.64 2.60 0.82
N LEU A 39 -0.32 2.50 0.93
CA LEU A 39 0.45 1.31 0.57
C LEU A 39 1.19 0.80 1.81
N LEU A 40 0.96 -0.46 2.17
CA LEU A 40 1.77 -1.16 3.17
C LEU A 40 2.71 -2.13 2.44
N LEU A 41 4.01 -1.86 2.51
CA LEU A 41 5.05 -2.72 1.95
C LEU A 41 5.31 -3.83 2.95
N VAL A 42 5.09 -5.07 2.54
CA VAL A 42 5.25 -6.24 3.40
C VAL A 42 6.11 -7.32 2.73
N THR A 43 6.62 -8.23 3.53
CA THR A 43 7.25 -9.47 3.07
C THR A 43 6.53 -10.66 3.68
N ASP A 44 6.25 -11.68 2.89
CA ASP A 44 5.73 -12.94 3.40
C ASP A 44 6.84 -13.79 4.07
N GLU A 45 6.48 -14.94 4.66
CA GLU A 45 7.39 -15.87 5.37
C GLU A 45 8.52 -16.38 4.48
N GLU A 46 8.27 -16.48 3.18
CA GLU A 46 9.27 -16.88 2.18
C GLU A 46 10.21 -15.71 1.79
N GLY A 47 10.02 -14.52 2.36
CA GLY A 47 10.75 -13.29 1.99
C GLY A 47 10.24 -12.62 0.71
N ASN A 48 9.15 -13.13 0.14
CA ASN A 48 8.51 -12.58 -1.05
C ASN A 48 7.93 -11.20 -0.76
N LYS A 49 8.30 -10.20 -1.56
CA LYS A 49 7.77 -8.83 -1.46
C LYS A 49 6.31 -8.80 -1.91
N LYS A 50 5.46 -8.20 -1.09
CA LYS A 50 4.07 -7.90 -1.41
C LYS A 50 3.76 -6.45 -1.03
N THR A 51 2.72 -5.89 -1.62
CA THR A 51 2.18 -4.61 -1.22
C THR A 51 0.70 -4.74 -0.98
N LEU A 52 0.25 -4.25 0.16
CA LEU A 52 -1.17 -4.14 0.47
C LEU A 52 -1.62 -2.74 0.12
N VAL A 53 -2.62 -2.64 -0.75
CA VAL A 53 -3.14 -1.37 -1.24
C VAL A 53 -4.52 -1.13 -0.66
N SER A 54 -4.72 0.01 0.00
CA SER A 54 -6.01 0.41 0.53
C SER A 54 -6.41 1.77 -0.02
N GLY A 55 -7.66 1.89 -0.49
CA GLY A 55 -8.26 3.18 -0.83
C GLY A 55 -8.58 4.05 0.39
N ASP A 56 -8.46 3.48 1.59
CA ASP A 56 -8.75 4.13 2.87
C ASP A 56 -7.44 4.76 3.40
N VAL A 57 -7.03 5.88 2.80
CA VAL A 57 -5.72 6.53 3.07
C VAL A 57 -5.57 6.92 4.55
N GLU A 58 -6.65 7.40 5.17
CA GLU A 58 -6.68 7.77 6.58
C GLU A 58 -6.47 6.55 7.49
N TYR A 59 -6.96 5.38 7.09
CA TYR A 59 -6.71 4.12 7.80
C TYR A 59 -5.22 3.75 7.75
N VAL A 60 -4.57 3.86 6.58
CA VAL A 60 -3.13 3.61 6.44
C VAL A 60 -2.30 4.67 7.20
N ARG A 61 -2.74 5.93 7.23
CA ARG A 61 -2.11 6.97 8.07
C ARG A 61 -2.24 6.67 9.56
N ALA A 62 -3.37 6.15 10.04
CA ALA A 62 -3.54 5.75 11.43
C ALA A 62 -2.58 4.61 11.81
N ILE A 63 -2.25 3.72 10.87
CA ILE A 63 -1.28 2.64 11.03
C ILE A 63 0.16 3.16 11.16
N ILE A 64 0.52 4.31 10.56
CA ILE A 64 1.87 4.92 10.68
C ILE A 64 2.24 5.26 12.12
N GLY A 65 1.27 5.60 12.96
CA GLY A 65 1.50 5.90 14.37
C GLY A 65 1.76 4.66 15.24
N ALA A 66 1.56 3.46 14.71
CA ALA A 66 1.69 2.21 15.43
C ALA A 66 3.13 1.68 15.37
N THR A 67 3.65 1.17 16.50
CA THR A 67 4.98 0.56 16.55
C THR A 67 5.02 -0.73 15.73
N PRO A 68 6.18 -1.15 15.21
CA PRO A 68 6.32 -2.39 14.43
C PRO A 68 5.80 -3.65 15.15
N GLU A 69 5.81 -3.66 16.49
CA GLU A 69 5.19 -4.72 17.30
C GLU A 69 3.65 -4.75 17.16
N VAL A 70 3.01 -3.59 17.07
CA VAL A 70 1.56 -3.47 16.83
C VAL A 70 1.22 -3.91 15.40
N LEU A 71 2.10 -3.63 14.45
CA LEU A 71 1.92 -4.06 13.06
C LEU A 71 2.09 -5.57 12.88
N SER A 72 3.00 -6.21 13.63
CA SER A 72 3.23 -7.65 13.57
C SER A 72 2.05 -8.49 14.06
N GLY A 73 1.14 -7.91 14.84
CA GLY A 73 -0.09 -8.55 15.33
C GLY A 73 -1.37 -8.03 14.66
N LEU A 74 -1.26 -7.17 13.65
CA LEU A 74 -2.42 -6.59 12.99
C LEU A 74 -3.04 -7.64 12.07
N GLU A 75 -4.21 -8.16 12.45
CA GLU A 75 -5.07 -8.88 11.52
C GLU A 75 -5.58 -7.87 10.49
N LEU A 76 -4.92 -7.83 9.33
CA LEU A 76 -5.28 -6.95 8.23
C LEU A 76 -6.59 -7.46 7.63
N PRO A 77 -7.70 -6.70 7.72
CA PRO A 77 -8.95 -7.13 7.14
C PRO A 77 -8.80 -7.27 5.63
N GLU A 78 -8.94 -8.48 5.11
CA GLU A 78 -8.74 -8.81 3.68
C GLU A 78 -9.63 -7.97 2.76
N ASP A 79 -10.80 -7.54 3.25
CA ASP A 79 -11.75 -6.71 2.50
C ASP A 79 -11.26 -5.26 2.30
N LYS A 80 -10.32 -4.78 3.13
CA LYS A 80 -9.80 -3.40 3.05
C LYS A 80 -8.53 -3.25 2.23
N PHE A 81 -7.89 -4.36 1.87
CA PHE A 81 -6.59 -4.37 1.23
C PHE A 81 -6.58 -5.25 -0.02
N LEU A 82 -6.28 -4.64 -1.16
CA LEU A 82 -5.87 -5.40 -2.33
C LEU A 82 -4.41 -5.83 -2.15
N VAL A 83 -4.15 -7.14 -2.21
CA VAL A 83 -2.80 -7.68 -2.18
C VAL A 83 -2.21 -7.68 -3.59
N ARG A 84 -1.03 -7.06 -3.76
CA ARG A 84 -0.27 -7.06 -5.02
C ARG A 84 1.10 -7.68 -4.82
N ASP A 85 1.54 -8.44 -5.82
CA ASP A 85 2.86 -9.05 -5.88
C ASP A 85 3.94 -8.02 -6.18
N GLY A 86 5.02 -8.01 -5.41
CA GLY A 86 6.10 -7.05 -5.55
C GLY A 86 5.85 -5.71 -4.86
N TRP A 87 6.84 -4.84 -4.96
CA TRP A 87 6.76 -3.44 -4.51
C TRP A 87 6.35 -2.53 -5.67
N PRO A 88 5.83 -1.32 -5.38
CA PRO A 88 5.39 -0.36 -6.39
C PRO A 88 6.38 -0.10 -7.52
N ASP A 89 7.66 0.00 -7.19
CA ASP A 89 8.75 0.23 -8.17
C ASP A 89 8.93 -0.91 -9.18
N SER A 90 8.45 -2.12 -8.84
CA SER A 90 8.51 -3.29 -9.72
C SER A 90 7.26 -3.45 -10.59
N TRP A 91 6.24 -2.59 -10.42
CA TRP A 91 5.02 -2.60 -11.22
C TRP A 91 5.20 -1.69 -12.43
N ALA A 92 5.84 -2.24 -13.47
CA ALA A 92 5.92 -1.75 -14.86
C ALA A 92 5.85 -0.22 -15.10
#